data_AF-A0A453R9W0-F1
#
_entry.id   AF-A0A453R9W0-F1
#
_cell.length_a   1.000
_cell.length_b   1.000
_cell.length_c   1.000
_cell.angle_alpha   90.00
_cell.angle_beta   90.00
_cell.angle_gamma   90.00
#
_symmetry.space_group_name_H-M   'P 1'
#
loop_
_entity.id
_entity.type
_entity.pdbx_description
1 polymer ?
#
loop_
_entity_poly.entity_id
_entity_poly.type
_entity_poly.pdbx_seq_one_letter_code
_entity_poly.pdbx_strand_id
1 'polypeptide(L)'
;VRYRLKKDHGIEGGIPVVFSMEKPKAKLLPFQGSKEEETPSDYQIVPGFRVRIIPVLGTIPAIFGQVMASYVVTQLAQLDFQTEPIVNLDLDHYRVLHHRLLEHEELIYGSAKQVLVDAEEVMYIVKELWRGRSARDQNMKDTGRKMWRSVNELMLVRYASL
;
A
#
# COMPACT_ATOMS: atom_id res chain seq x y z
N VAL A 1 8.80 -4.83 13.39
CA VAL A 1 9.25 -3.41 13.44
C VAL A 1 8.15 -2.49 13.96
N ARG A 2 7.03 -2.28 13.23
CA ARG A 2 5.94 -1.37 13.65
C ARG A 2 5.41 -1.57 15.07
N TYR A 3 5.19 -2.83 15.50
CA TYR A 3 4.74 -3.15 16.85
C TYR A 3 5.70 -2.63 17.93
N ARG A 4 7.02 -2.82 17.73
CA ARG A 4 8.05 -2.38 18.68
C ARG A 4 8.18 -0.86 18.70
N LEU A 5 8.16 -0.20 17.53
CA LEU A 5 8.18 1.26 17.44
C LEU A 5 7.04 1.91 18.24
N LYS A 6 5.83 1.36 18.14
CA LYS A 6 4.69 1.84 18.94
C LYS A 6 4.84 1.52 20.42
N LYS A 7 5.17 0.28 20.77
CA LYS A 7 5.21 -0.18 22.18
C LYS A 7 6.34 0.49 22.96
N ASP A 8 7.53 0.53 22.38
CA ASP A 8 8.77 0.84 23.10
C ASP A 8 9.12 2.34 22.97
N HIS A 9 8.61 3.02 21.93
CA HIS A 9 8.95 4.41 21.63
C HIS A 9 7.74 5.32 21.37
N GLY A 10 6.50 4.81 21.41
CA GLY A 10 5.30 5.62 21.10
C GLY A 10 5.21 6.11 19.65
N ILE A 11 6.05 5.59 18.75
CA ILE A 11 6.10 6.04 17.35
C ILE A 11 5.06 5.28 16.52
N GLU A 12 4.07 6.01 16.01
CA GLU A 12 2.97 5.42 15.23
C GLU A 12 3.13 5.54 13.71
N GLY A 13 3.92 6.51 13.24
CA GLY A 13 4.09 6.85 11.82
C GLY A 13 5.15 7.94 11.58
N GLY A 14 5.13 8.56 10.40
CA GLY A 14 6.07 9.62 10.02
C GLY A 14 7.45 9.13 9.54
N ILE A 15 7.63 7.82 9.42
CA ILE A 15 8.86 7.21 8.91
C ILE A 15 8.61 6.75 7.47
N PRO A 16 9.32 7.31 6.46
CA PRO A 16 9.26 6.82 5.09
C PRO A 16 9.74 5.38 5.00
N VAL A 17 9.02 4.54 4.25
CA VAL A 17 9.34 3.11 4.08
C VAL A 17 9.22 2.73 2.61
N VAL A 18 10.22 2.00 2.12
CA VAL A 18 10.16 1.30 0.83
C VAL A 18 9.77 -0.16 1.10
N PHE A 19 8.80 -0.66 0.35
CA PHE A 19 8.33 -2.04 0.46
C PHE A 19 7.87 -2.54 -0.92
N SER A 20 7.78 -3.86 -1.09
CA SER A 20 7.30 -4.48 -2.31
C SER A 20 5.85 -4.95 -2.12
N MET A 21 5.02 -4.76 -3.13
CA MET A 21 3.67 -5.32 -3.22
C MET A 21 3.68 -6.79 -3.67
N GLU A 22 4.84 -7.35 -4.05
CA GLU A 22 4.95 -8.76 -4.43
C GLU A 22 4.58 -9.67 -3.26
N LYS A 23 3.63 -10.58 -3.50
CA LYS A 23 3.26 -11.60 -2.51
C LYS A 23 4.46 -12.53 -2.28
N PRO A 24 4.87 -12.77 -1.01
CA PRO A 24 5.97 -13.68 -0.71
C PRO A 24 5.67 -15.09 -1.27
N LYS A 25 6.54 -15.59 -2.15
CA LYS A 25 6.39 -16.92 -2.78
C LYS A 25 6.90 -18.06 -1.91
N ALA A 26 7.84 -17.79 -1.02
CA ALA A 26 8.44 -18.77 -0.14
C ALA A 26 8.38 -18.29 1.31
N LYS A 27 8.08 -19.22 2.22
CA LYS A 27 8.22 -18.99 3.65
C LYS A 27 9.66 -19.32 4.05
N LEU A 28 10.20 -18.56 5.00
CA LEU A 28 11.42 -18.98 5.67
C LEU A 28 11.15 -20.33 6.34
N LEU A 29 12.10 -21.25 6.24
CA LEU A 29 11.99 -22.54 6.91
C LEU A 29 11.80 -22.29 8.42
N PRO A 30 10.72 -22.83 9.02
CA PRO A 30 10.50 -22.67 10.45
C PRO A 30 11.59 -23.44 11.21
N PHE A 31 12.22 -22.78 12.17
CA PHE A 31 13.18 -23.44 13.05
C PHE A 31 12.40 -24.11 14.18
N GLN A 32 12.44 -25.44 14.26
CA GLN A 32 12.03 -26.15 15.47
C GLN A 32 13.22 -26.12 16.43
N GLY A 33 13.26 -25.12 17.30
CA GLY A 33 14.40 -24.82 18.18
C GLY A 33 14.64 -25.81 19.32
N SER A 34 14.54 -27.12 19.08
CA SER A 34 14.60 -28.13 20.14
C SER A 34 15.16 -29.48 19.70
N LYS A 35 16.16 -29.52 18.83
CA LYS A 35 17.03 -30.70 18.70
C LYS A 35 18.48 -30.25 18.51
N GLU A 36 19.35 -30.76 19.37
CA GLU A 36 20.79 -30.49 19.44
C GLU A 36 21.59 -31.01 18.21
N GLU A 37 20.91 -31.35 17.10
CA GLU A 37 21.50 -32.07 15.96
C GLU A 37 21.33 -31.36 14.59
N GLU A 38 20.56 -30.28 14.47
CA GLU A 38 20.46 -29.56 13.18
C GLU A 38 21.53 -28.46 13.11
N THR A 39 22.69 -28.78 12.52
CA THR A 39 23.74 -27.80 12.27
C THR A 39 23.23 -26.81 11.22
N PRO A 40 23.23 -25.49 11.49
CA PRO A 40 22.75 -24.51 10.52
C PRO A 40 23.46 -24.63 9.17
N SER A 41 24.73 -25.04 9.11
CA SER A 41 25.46 -25.25 7.85
C SER A 41 24.78 -26.21 6.87
N ASP A 42 23.96 -27.15 7.35
CA ASP A 42 23.45 -28.26 6.55
C ASP A 42 22.32 -27.82 5.59
N TYR A 43 21.74 -26.64 5.83
CA TYR A 43 20.76 -26.02 4.93
C TYR A 43 21.41 -24.95 4.02
N GLN A 44 22.75 -24.87 3.98
CA GLN A 44 23.46 -23.89 3.18
C GLN A 44 23.54 -24.36 1.73
N ILE A 45 22.70 -23.77 0.87
CA ILE A 45 22.69 -24.08 -0.57
C ILE A 45 23.97 -23.55 -1.26
N VAL A 46 24.56 -22.47 -0.75
CA VAL A 46 25.76 -21.81 -1.33
C VAL A 46 26.76 -21.45 -0.22
N PRO A 47 28.04 -21.88 -0.32
CA PRO A 47 29.09 -21.50 0.63
C PRO A 47 29.22 -19.98 0.77
N GLY A 48 29.20 -19.48 2.01
CA GLY A 48 29.26 -18.04 2.33
C GLY A 48 27.91 -17.34 2.46
N PHE A 49 26.80 -17.97 2.05
CA PHE A 49 25.46 -17.42 2.28
C PHE A 49 24.96 -17.73 3.68
N ARG A 50 24.31 -16.75 4.34
CA ARG A 50 23.69 -16.96 5.64
C ARG A 50 22.57 -17.97 5.51
N VAL A 51 22.62 -19.02 6.30
CA VAL A 51 21.73 -20.19 6.18
C VAL A 51 20.25 -19.93 6.49
N ARG A 52 19.92 -18.70 6.88
CA ARG A 52 18.58 -18.27 7.30
C ARG A 52 17.96 -17.26 6.34
N ILE A 53 18.56 -17.05 5.18
CA ILE A 53 18.14 -16.07 4.21
C ILE A 53 17.98 -16.80 2.88
N ILE A 54 16.77 -16.78 2.31
CA ILE A 54 16.59 -17.15 0.91
C ILE A 54 17.61 -16.35 0.12
N PRO A 55 18.47 -16.96 -0.71
CA PRO A 55 19.44 -16.20 -1.49
C PRO A 55 18.68 -15.12 -2.24
N VAL A 56 18.86 -13.87 -1.80
CA VAL A 56 18.15 -12.77 -2.41
C VAL A 56 18.89 -12.49 -3.69
N LEU A 57 18.21 -12.60 -4.83
CA LEU A 57 18.78 -12.14 -6.08
C LEU A 57 19.20 -10.68 -5.88
N GLY A 58 20.49 -10.38 -6.02
CA GLY A 58 21.07 -9.09 -5.62
C GLY A 58 20.39 -7.88 -6.26
N THR A 59 19.67 -8.10 -7.37
CA THR A 59 18.85 -7.10 -8.05
C THR A 59 17.72 -6.55 -7.18
N ILE A 60 17.03 -7.37 -6.39
CA ILE A 60 15.91 -6.90 -5.56
C ILE A 60 16.40 -5.94 -4.47
N PRO A 61 17.39 -6.29 -3.61
CA PRO A 61 17.95 -5.35 -2.64
C PRO A 61 18.58 -4.13 -3.30
N ALA A 62 19.23 -4.29 -4.46
CA ALA A 62 19.82 -3.17 -5.19
C ALA A 62 18.74 -2.15 -5.60
N ILE A 63 17.61 -2.60 -6.16
CA ILE A 63 16.50 -1.71 -6.53
C ILE A 63 15.95 -0.99 -5.29
N PHE A 64 15.76 -1.69 -4.17
CA PHE A 64 15.34 -1.04 -2.91
C PHE A 64 16.32 0.06 -2.49
N GLY A 65 17.63 -0.22 -2.56
CA GLY A 65 18.68 0.77 -2.30
C GLY A 65 18.60 1.99 -3.21
N GLN A 66 18.42 1.77 -4.51
CA GLN A 66 18.27 2.83 -5.51
C GLN A 66 17.02 3.68 -5.28
N VAL A 67 15.88 3.07 -4.95
CA VAL A 67 14.65 3.81 -4.61
C VAL A 67 14.85 4.66 -3.35
N MET A 68 15.46 4.10 -2.30
CA MET A 68 15.75 4.84 -1.06
C MET A 68 16.69 6.02 -1.32
N ALA A 69 17.77 5.81 -2.08
CA ALA A 69 18.71 6.87 -2.45
C ALA A 69 18.03 7.97 -3.27
N SER A 70 17.23 7.58 -4.27
CA SER A 70 16.50 8.52 -5.13
C SER A 70 15.53 9.37 -4.33
N TYR A 71 14.79 8.76 -3.39
CA TYR A 71 13.91 9.49 -2.48
C TYR A 71 14.68 10.51 -1.63
N VAL A 72 15.82 10.13 -1.05
CA VAL A 72 16.61 11.08 -0.24
C VAL A 72 17.12 12.24 -1.11
N VAL A 73 17.58 11.97 -2.32
CA VAL A 73 18.05 13.02 -3.26
C VAL A 73 16.93 13.99 -3.62
N THR A 74 15.71 13.51 -3.90
CA THR A 74 14.58 14.40 -4.22
C THR A 74 14.19 15.27 -3.03
N GLN A 75 14.21 14.73 -1.80
CA GLN A 75 13.97 15.51 -0.59
C GLN A 75 15.03 16.60 -0.38
N LEU A 76 16.31 16.28 -0.58
CA LEU A 76 17.40 17.25 -0.47
C LEU A 76 17.31 18.35 -1.52
N ALA A 77 16.88 18.00 -2.74
CA ALA A 77 16.66 18.93 -3.84
C ALA A 77 15.37 19.76 -3.71
N GLN A 78 14.57 19.54 -2.65
CA GLN A 78 13.25 20.17 -2.46
C GLN A 78 12.32 19.96 -3.65
N LEU A 79 12.44 18.81 -4.32
CA LEU A 79 11.57 18.42 -5.41
C LEU A 79 10.40 17.61 -4.89
N ASP A 80 9.21 17.91 -5.42
CA ASP A 80 8.01 17.14 -5.11
C ASP A 80 8.18 15.68 -5.55
N PHE A 81 8.10 14.77 -4.58
CA PHE A 81 8.14 13.34 -4.80
C PHE A 81 6.78 12.73 -4.53
N GLN A 82 6.10 12.33 -5.60
CA GLN A 82 4.79 11.70 -5.51
C GLN A 82 4.95 10.18 -5.33
N THR A 83 4.76 9.68 -4.12
CA THR A 83 4.70 8.24 -3.85
C THR A 83 3.43 7.64 -4.47
N GLU A 84 3.53 6.43 -5.02
CA GLU A 84 2.32 5.70 -5.38
C GLU A 84 1.45 5.42 -4.15
N PRO A 85 0.13 5.58 -4.25
CA PRO A 85 -0.78 5.17 -3.19
C PRO A 85 -0.76 3.65 -3.04
N ILE A 86 -0.69 3.17 -1.80
CA ILE A 86 -0.75 1.74 -1.50
C ILE A 86 -2.22 1.31 -1.43
N VAL A 87 -2.93 1.43 -2.55
CA VAL A 87 -4.35 1.06 -2.65
C VAL A 87 -4.51 0.02 -3.76
N ASN A 88 -4.51 -1.25 -3.37
CA ASN A 88 -4.89 -2.35 -4.25
C ASN A 88 -6.36 -2.68 -4.03
N LEU A 89 -7.23 -2.03 -4.80
CA LEU A 89 -8.63 -2.41 -4.92
C LEU A 89 -8.76 -3.39 -6.08
N ASP A 90 -9.51 -4.47 -5.86
CA ASP A 90 -9.96 -5.32 -6.96
C ASP A 90 -11.21 -4.73 -7.64
N LEU A 91 -11.65 -5.38 -8.72
CA LEU A 91 -12.82 -4.94 -9.49
C LEU A 91 -14.10 -4.88 -8.66
N ASP A 92 -14.27 -5.79 -7.70
CA ASP A 92 -15.47 -5.84 -6.87
C ASP A 92 -15.54 -4.66 -5.91
N HIS A 93 -14.41 -4.19 -5.39
CA HIS A 93 -14.38 -2.95 -4.61
C HIS A 93 -14.82 -1.73 -5.45
N TYR A 94 -14.41 -1.63 -6.72
CA TYR A 94 -14.85 -0.53 -7.59
C TYR A 94 -16.34 -0.61 -7.93
N ARG A 95 -16.88 -1.83 -8.11
CA ARG A 95 -18.32 -2.03 -8.27
C ARG A 95 -19.10 -1.59 -7.04
N VAL A 96 -18.61 -1.87 -5.83
CA VAL A 96 -19.23 -1.37 -4.59
C VAL A 96 -19.23 0.15 -4.55
N LEU A 97 -18.14 0.81 -4.95
CA LEU A 97 -18.07 2.27 -5.00
C LEU A 97 -19.04 2.86 -6.02
N HIS A 98 -19.15 2.24 -7.19
CA HIS A 98 -20.12 2.62 -8.21
C HIS A 98 -21.56 2.45 -7.72
N HIS A 99 -21.89 1.33 -7.07
CA HIS A 99 -23.21 1.12 -6.47
C HIS A 99 -23.56 2.16 -5.41
N ARG A 100 -22.61 2.49 -4.52
CA ARG A 100 -22.81 3.54 -3.52
C ARG A 100 -23.04 4.92 -4.15
N LEU A 101 -22.37 5.23 -5.26
CA LEU A 101 -22.62 6.47 -6.02
C LEU A 101 -24.06 6.51 -6.54
N LEU A 102 -24.55 5.41 -7.12
CA LEU A 102 -25.92 5.30 -7.61
C LEU A 102 -26.95 5.46 -6.46
N GLU A 103 -26.76 4.74 -5.35
CA GLU A 103 -27.62 4.83 -4.17
C GLU A 103 -27.66 6.25 -3.60
N HIS A 104 -26.50 6.90 -3.49
CA HIS A 104 -26.40 8.28 -3.02
C HIS A 104 -27.15 9.26 -3.94
N GLU A 105 -27.03 9.08 -5.26
CA GLU A 105 -27.72 9.92 -6.24
C GLU A 105 -29.24 9.72 -6.23
N GLU A 106 -29.71 8.49 -6.06
CA GLU A 106 -31.13 8.19 -5.86
C GLU A 106 -31.66 8.80 -4.55
N LEU A 107 -30.89 8.72 -3.47
CA LEU A 107 -31.28 9.27 -2.16
C LEU A 107 -31.36 10.80 -2.15
N ILE A 108 -30.40 11.50 -2.78
CA ILE A 108 -30.33 12.97 -2.74
C ILE A 108 -31.16 13.62 -3.84
N TYR A 109 -31.12 13.06 -5.06
CA TYR A 109 -31.70 13.71 -6.25
C TYR A 109 -32.91 12.95 -6.82
N GLY A 110 -33.30 11.81 -6.22
CA GLY A 110 -34.42 10.99 -6.68
C GLY A 110 -34.15 10.20 -7.96
N SER A 111 -32.94 10.28 -8.52
CA SER A 111 -32.56 9.51 -9.71
C SER A 111 -31.05 9.46 -9.92
N ALA A 112 -30.54 8.27 -10.24
CA ALA A 112 -29.15 8.06 -10.68
C ALA A 112 -28.90 8.27 -12.18
N LYS A 113 -29.89 8.71 -12.98
CA LYS A 113 -29.76 8.82 -14.46
C LYS A 113 -28.64 9.73 -14.96
N GLN A 114 -28.14 10.64 -14.13
CA GLN A 114 -27.05 11.55 -14.48
C GLN A 114 -25.67 11.01 -14.07
N VAL A 115 -25.60 9.82 -13.48
CA VAL A 115 -24.33 9.10 -13.33
C VAL A 115 -23.96 8.55 -14.70
N LEU A 116 -22.98 9.20 -15.34
CA LEU A 116 -22.46 8.84 -16.67
C LEU A 116 -21.12 8.12 -16.59
N VAL A 117 -20.84 7.48 -15.46
CA VAL A 117 -19.62 6.70 -15.25
C VAL A 117 -19.98 5.25 -14.97
N ASP A 118 -19.22 4.31 -15.52
CA ASP A 118 -19.32 2.89 -15.19
C ASP A 118 -18.27 2.43 -14.15
N ALA A 119 -18.21 1.14 -13.86
CA ALA A 119 -17.27 0.59 -12.88
C ALA A 119 -15.79 0.72 -13.30
N GLU A 120 -15.49 0.73 -14.60
CA GLU A 120 -14.13 0.89 -15.13
C GLU A 120 -13.71 2.36 -15.04
N GLU A 121 -14.62 3.28 -15.35
CA GLU A 121 -14.41 4.72 -15.19
C GLU A 121 -14.27 5.10 -13.71
N VAL A 122 -15.06 4.49 -12.82
CA VAL A 122 -14.90 4.61 -11.36
C VAL A 122 -13.51 4.12 -10.94
N MET A 123 -13.04 2.99 -11.48
CA MET A 123 -11.68 2.50 -11.23
C MET A 123 -10.64 3.53 -11.68
N TYR A 124 -10.77 4.08 -12.88
CA TYR A 124 -9.87 5.11 -13.39
C TYR A 124 -9.85 6.36 -12.49
N ILE A 125 -11.02 6.87 -12.10
CA ILE A 125 -11.14 8.04 -11.23
C ILE A 125 -10.49 7.79 -9.88
N VAL A 126 -10.78 6.67 -9.24
CA VAL A 126 -10.27 6.37 -7.90
C VAL A 126 -8.78 6.06 -7.94
N LYS A 127 -8.33 5.22 -8.88
CA LYS A 127 -6.96 4.70 -8.92
C LYS A 127 -5.98 5.66 -9.59
N GLU A 128 -6.32 6.15 -10.77
CA GLU A 128 -5.39 6.90 -11.62
C GLU A 128 -5.49 8.41 -11.36
N LEU A 129 -6.71 8.95 -11.33
CA LEU A 129 -6.93 10.39 -11.17
C LEU A 129 -6.69 10.85 -9.73
N TRP A 130 -7.33 10.19 -8.76
CA TRP A 130 -7.28 10.61 -7.34
C TRP A 130 -6.38 9.75 -6.48
N ARG A 131 -5.82 8.65 -6.99
CA ARG A 131 -4.83 7.84 -6.27
C ARG A 131 -5.32 7.37 -4.89
N GLY A 132 -6.61 7.04 -4.79
CA GLY A 132 -7.27 6.65 -3.54
C GLY A 132 -7.32 7.76 -2.49
N ARG A 133 -7.17 9.03 -2.87
CA ARG A 133 -7.23 10.19 -1.99
C ARG A 133 -8.54 10.95 -2.18
N SER A 134 -8.95 11.66 -1.12
CA SER A 134 -10.08 12.57 -1.20
C SER A 134 -9.70 13.82 -1.97
N ALA A 135 -10.59 14.28 -2.85
CA ALA A 135 -10.45 15.56 -3.55
C ALA A 135 -10.48 16.78 -2.59
N ARG A 136 -11.03 16.61 -1.38
CA ARG A 136 -11.16 17.69 -0.38
C ARG A 136 -10.04 17.72 0.64
N ASP A 137 -9.47 16.55 0.96
CA ASP A 137 -8.46 16.45 2.00
C ASP A 137 -7.06 16.57 1.41
N GLN A 138 -6.49 17.78 1.52
CA GLN A 138 -5.13 18.07 1.05
C GLN A 138 -4.04 17.64 2.06
N ASN A 139 -4.40 17.17 3.26
CA ASN A 139 -3.41 16.77 4.26
C ASN A 139 -2.72 15.46 3.86
N MET A 140 -1.49 15.57 3.36
CA MET A 140 -0.63 14.43 3.01
C MET A 140 -0.15 13.61 4.22
N LYS A 141 -0.49 14.00 5.46
CA LYS A 141 0.11 13.46 6.69
C LYS A 141 -0.33 12.02 7.03
N ASP A 142 -1.43 11.54 6.46
CA ASP A 142 -2.04 10.26 6.82
C ASP A 142 -1.79 9.15 5.77
N THR A 143 -0.56 9.04 5.25
CA THR A 143 -0.16 7.87 4.46
C THR A 143 -0.05 6.62 5.35
N GLY A 144 -0.90 5.62 5.11
CA GLY A 144 -0.90 4.33 5.84
C GLY A 144 -2.28 3.89 6.31
N ARG A 145 -2.40 3.34 7.53
CA ARG A 145 -3.62 2.68 8.07
C ARG A 145 -4.94 3.46 7.89
N LYS A 146 -4.91 4.79 7.78
CA LYS A 146 -6.09 5.62 7.47
C LYS A 146 -6.53 5.53 6.01
N MET A 147 -5.62 5.36 5.05
CA MET A 147 -5.91 5.01 3.66
C MET A 147 -6.65 3.64 3.56
N TRP A 148 -6.28 2.70 4.43
CA TRP A 148 -6.88 1.36 4.50
C TRP A 148 -8.25 1.31 5.20
N ARG A 149 -8.63 2.35 5.97
CA ARG A 149 -9.99 2.46 6.53
C ARG A 149 -11.00 2.94 5.48
N SER A 150 -10.52 3.44 4.35
CA SER A 150 -11.36 4.23 3.45
C SER A 150 -12.08 3.44 2.37
N VAL A 151 -12.03 2.12 2.16
CA VAL A 151 -12.96 1.56 1.14
C VAL A 151 -14.41 1.62 1.62
N ASN A 152 -14.63 1.47 2.93
CA ASN A 152 -15.95 1.61 3.53
C ASN A 152 -16.40 3.07 3.66
N GLU A 153 -15.47 4.01 3.76
CA GLU A 153 -15.76 5.44 3.92
C GLU A 153 -15.59 6.25 2.62
N LEU A 154 -14.94 5.68 1.60
CA LEU A 154 -14.76 6.31 0.28
C LEU A 154 -16.09 6.25 -0.45
N MET A 155 -16.47 7.43 -0.93
CA MET A 155 -17.70 7.65 -1.65
C MET A 155 -17.38 8.62 -2.78
N LEU A 156 -17.98 8.36 -3.93
CA LEU A 156 -18.01 9.31 -5.04
C LEU A 156 -19.29 10.11 -4.89
N VAL A 157 -19.19 11.44 -5.02
CA VAL A 157 -20.32 12.36 -4.98
C VAL A 157 -20.12 13.43 -6.04
N ARG A 158 -21.20 14.05 -6.52
CA ARG A 158 -21.06 15.24 -7.39
C ARG A 158 -20.34 16.34 -6.63
N TYR A 159 -19.47 17.05 -7.33
CA TYR A 159 -18.72 18.17 -6.75
C TYR A 159 -19.65 19.29 -6.23
N ALA A 160 -20.82 19.48 -6.86
CA ALA A 160 -21.81 20.49 -6.48
C ALA A 160 -22.72 20.11 -5.30
N SER A 161 -22.61 18.88 -4.75
CA SER A 161 -23.41 18.43 -3.59
C SER A 161 -22.91 18.96 -2.24
N LEU A 162 -21.93 19.87 -2.24
CA LEU A 162 -21.09 20.22 -1.09
C LEU A 162 -21.12 21.70 -0.77
#